data_AF-A0A3N5W9Z3-F1
#
_entry.id   AF-A0A3N5W9Z3-F1
#
_cell.length_a   1.000
_cell.length_b   1.000
_cell.length_c   1.000
_cell.angle_alpha   90.00
_cell.angle_beta   90.00
_cell.angle_gamma   90.00
#
_symmetry.space_group_name_H-M   'P 1'
#
loop_
_entity.id
_entity.type
_entity.pdbx_description
1 polymer ?
#
loop_
_entity_poly.entity_id
_entity_poly.type
_entity_poly.pdbx_seq_one_letter_code
_entity_poly.pdbx_strand_id
1 'polypeptide(L)'
;MHACDDVLDARGPWHYRSWEPLVVPGEIHGGGGTGFVPVFDWLAECRLRPDLLLCFTDAEGDFRQRQPDFPVIWLVKGRAPVPWGERIQLND
;
A
#
# COMPACT_ATOMS: atom_id res chain seq x y z
N MET A 1 6.68 -3.92 -5.10
CA MET A 1 5.23 -4.17 -4.92
C MET A 1 5.05 -5.09 -3.73
N HIS A 2 4.01 -4.86 -2.93
CA HIS A 2 3.61 -5.78 -1.88
C HIS A 2 2.08 -5.87 -1.87
N ALA A 3 1.55 -7.08 -1.73
CA ALA A 3 0.13 -7.27 -1.46
C ALA A 3 -0.09 -7.17 0.06
N CYS A 4 -1.14 -6.47 0.47
CA CYS A 4 -1.48 -6.16 1.85
C CYS A 4 -2.99 -6.31 2.01
N ASP A 5 -3.42 -7.18 2.93
CA ASP A 5 -4.80 -7.30 3.42
C ASP A 5 -4.77 -6.93 4.92
N ASP A 6 -5.20 -7.80 5.83
CA ASP A 6 -4.91 -7.67 7.27
C ASP A 6 -3.42 -7.90 7.62
N VAL A 7 -2.71 -8.62 6.75
CA VAL A 7 -1.28 -8.90 6.87
C VAL A 7 -0.60 -8.77 5.51
N LEU A 8 0.72 -8.64 5.54
CA LEU A 8 1.55 -8.67 4.34
C LEU A 8 1.60 -10.09 3.76
N ASP A 9 1.45 -10.21 2.44
CA ASP A 9 1.58 -11.50 1.74
C ASP A 9 3.00 -12.05 1.88
N ALA A 10 3.13 -13.26 2.44
CA ALA A 10 4.43 -13.89 2.69
C ALA A 10 5.29 -14.13 1.43
N ARG A 11 4.70 -14.03 0.23
CA ARG A 11 5.42 -14.17 -1.06
C ARG A 11 6.02 -12.85 -1.54
N GLY A 12 5.68 -11.73 -0.91
CA GLY A 12 6.27 -10.41 -1.15
C GLY A 12 7.44 -10.10 -0.20
N PRO A 13 8.06 -8.91 -0.33
CA PRO A 13 7.86 -7.94 -1.41
C PRO A 13 8.40 -8.44 -2.75
N TRP A 14 7.69 -8.14 -3.84
CA TRP A 14 8.22 -8.32 -5.19
C TRP A 14 8.98 -7.07 -5.62
N HIS A 15 10.25 -7.24 -5.97
CA HIS A 15 11.12 -6.17 -6.44
C HIS A 15 11.16 -6.14 -7.97
N TYR A 16 11.00 -4.95 -8.53
CA TYR A 16 11.07 -4.73 -9.97
C TYR A 16 12.00 -3.55 -10.25
N ARG A 17 12.71 -3.62 -11.36
CA ARG A 17 13.43 -2.49 -11.93
C ARG A 17 12.49 -1.66 -12.79
N SER A 18 12.85 -0.41 -13.07
CA SER A 18 12.01 0.51 -13.86
C SER A 18 11.72 0.02 -15.29
N TRP A 19 12.54 -0.89 -15.83
CA TRP A 19 12.37 -1.48 -17.15
C TRP A 19 11.74 -2.88 -17.13
N GLU A 20 11.42 -3.42 -15.95
CA GLU A 20 10.80 -4.74 -15.82
C GLU A 20 9.27 -4.60 -15.84
N PRO A 21 8.56 -5.49 -16.55
CA PRO A 21 7.10 -5.49 -16.50
C PRO A 21 6.62 -5.87 -15.10
N LEU A 22 5.57 -5.18 -14.64
CA LEU A 22 4.91 -5.51 -13.40
C LEU A 22 4.07 -6.78 -13.58
N VAL A 23 4.55 -7.91 -13.06
CA VAL A 23 3.84 -9.18 -13.08
C VAL A 23 3.09 -9.35 -11.77
N VAL A 24 1.77 -9.24 -11.81
CA VAL A 24 0.92 -9.47 -10.64
C VAL A 24 0.89 -10.97 -10.33
N PRO A 25 1.08 -11.40 -9.07
CA PRO A 25 0.96 -12.81 -8.68
C PRO A 25 -0.41 -13.38 -9.10
N GLY A 26 -0.42 -14.62 -9.61
CA GLY A 26 -1.64 -15.23 -10.18
C GLY A 26 -2.79 -15.42 -9.17
N GLU A 27 -2.47 -15.49 -7.88
CA GLU A 27 -3.45 -15.49 -6.79
C GLU A 27 -2.99 -14.48 -5.74
N ILE A 28 -3.83 -13.50 -5.44
CA ILE A 28 -3.70 -12.62 -4.27
C ILE A 28 -4.84 -13.03 -3.34
N HIS A 29 -4.50 -13.51 -2.15
CA HIS A 29 -5.51 -13.82 -1.14
C HIS A 29 -5.97 -12.52 -0.47
N GLY A 30 -7.27 -12.39 -0.26
CA GLY A 30 -7.86 -11.31 0.53
C GLY A 30 -9.16 -11.77 1.20
N GLY A 31 -9.79 -10.89 1.97
CA GLY A 31 -11.12 -11.12 2.54
C GLY A 31 -11.22 -11.00 4.06
N GLY A 32 -10.16 -10.58 4.75
CA GLY A 32 -10.17 -10.33 6.20
C GLY A 32 -10.59 -8.91 6.60
N GLY A 33 -10.50 -7.97 5.67
CA GLY A 33 -10.51 -6.53 5.93
C GLY A 33 -9.19 -5.93 5.44
N THR A 34 -9.15 -4.62 5.19
CA THR A 34 -7.90 -3.97 4.76
C THR A 34 -7.28 -3.24 5.95
N GLY A 35 -6.17 -3.75 6.47
CA GLY A 35 -5.31 -2.98 7.36
C GLY A 35 -4.23 -2.26 6.56
N PHE A 36 -4.12 -0.94 6.64
CA PHE A 36 -2.97 -0.25 6.04
C PHE A 36 -1.75 -0.25 6.98
N VAL A 37 -1.96 -0.46 8.28
CA VAL A 37 -0.89 -0.49 9.30
C VAL A 37 0.26 -1.47 8.99
N PRO A 38 0.01 -2.73 8.55
CA PRO A 38 1.06 -3.73 8.36
C PRO A 38 2.19 -3.32 7.42
N VAL A 39 1.89 -2.66 6.29
CA VAL A 39 2.94 -2.23 5.35
C VAL A 39 3.86 -1.18 5.97
N PHE A 40 3.31 -0.28 6.79
CA PHE A 40 4.12 0.74 7.43
C PHE A 40 4.91 0.21 8.63
N ASP A 41 4.39 -0.79 9.35
CA ASP A 41 5.10 -1.46 10.43
C ASP A 41 6.31 -2.21 9.87
N TRP A 42 6.11 -2.97 8.80
CA TRP A 42 7.20 -3.66 8.10
C TRP A 42 8.28 -2.71 7.56
N LEU A 43 7.89 -1.58 6.94
CA LEU A 43 8.86 -0.56 6.50
C LEU A 43 9.70 -0.03 7.66
N ALA A 44 9.07 0.20 8.82
CA ALA A 44 9.76 0.69 10.02
C ALA A 44 10.71 -0.37 10.60
N GLU A 45 10.27 -1.63 10.69
CA GLU A 45 11.06 -2.76 11.16
C GLU A 45 12.30 -3.00 10.28
N CYS A 46 12.11 -2.96 8.95
CA CYS A 46 13.20 -3.09 7.99
C CYS A 46 14.07 -1.82 7.87
N ARG A 47 13.73 -0.73 8.59
CA ARG A 47 14.39 0.58 8.52
C ARG A 47 14.47 1.14 7.10
N LEU A 48 13.43 0.89 6.31
CA LEU A 48 13.31 1.37 4.93
C LEU A 48 12.62 2.73 4.91
N ARG A 49 13.14 3.62 4.05
CA ARG A 49 12.56 4.93 3.77
C ARG A 49 12.46 5.09 2.25
N PRO A 50 11.32 4.69 1.65
CA PRO A 50 11.14 4.84 0.21
C PRO A 50 11.06 6.33 -0.15
N ASP A 51 11.53 6.70 -1.34
CA ASP A 51 11.33 8.05 -1.88
C ASP A 51 9.83 8.36 -2.12
N LEU A 52 9.03 7.32 -2.35
CA LEU A 52 7.58 7.37 -2.50
C LEU A 52 6.95 6.01 -2.19
N LEU A 53 5.86 6.01 -1.41
CA LEU A 53 4.95 4.88 -1.29
C LEU A 53 3.67 5.14 -2.09
N LEU A 54 3.31 4.22 -2.99
CA LEU A 54 2.09 4.27 -3.78
C LEU A 54 1.15 3.12 -3.38
N CYS A 55 -0.05 3.45 -2.90
CA CYS A 55 -1.04 2.47 -2.44
C CYS A 55 -2.28 2.51 -3.34
N PHE A 56 -2.67 1.36 -3.91
CA PHE A 56 -3.95 1.19 -4.61
C PHE A 56 -4.96 0.60 -3.64
N THR A 57 -6.08 1.29 -3.41
CA THR A 57 -7.05 0.90 -2.38
C THR A 57 -8.43 1.53 -2.64
N ASP A 58 -9.46 1.03 -1.98
CA ASP A 58 -10.75 1.71 -1.79
C ASP A 58 -10.74 2.68 -0.58
N ALA A 59 -9.65 2.71 0.20
CA ALA A 59 -9.47 3.46 1.43
C ALA A 59 -10.41 3.02 2.58
N GLU A 60 -10.93 1.79 2.53
CA GLU A 60 -11.71 1.19 3.62
C GLU A 60 -10.79 0.34 4.50
N GLY A 61 -10.34 0.90 5.63
CA GLY A 61 -9.38 0.22 6.49
C GLY A 61 -8.78 1.06 7.60
N ASP A 62 -7.96 0.41 8.44
CA ASP A 62 -7.25 1.08 9.52
C ASP A 62 -5.97 1.76 9.02
N PHE A 63 -5.90 3.08 9.24
CA PHE A 63 -4.73 3.89 8.94
C PHE A 63 -3.84 4.08 10.17
N ARG A 64 -2.54 4.26 9.95
CA ARG A 64 -1.66 4.73 11.03
C ARG A 64 -2.10 6.11 11.51
N GLN A 65 -2.09 6.31 12.82
CA GLN A 65 -2.46 7.59 13.45
C GLN A 65 -1.52 8.75 13.08
N ARG A 66 -0.25 8.44 12.76
CA ARG A 66 0.77 9.43 12.40
C ARG A 66 1.25 9.19 10.98
N GLN A 67 1.35 10.27 10.21
CA GLN A 67 1.94 10.26 8.88
C GLN A 67 3.41 9.83 8.96
N PRO A 68 3.89 8.95 8.05
CA PRO A 68 5.31 8.62 7.94
C PRO A 68 6.12 9.82 7.43
N ASP A 69 7.45 9.76 7.59
CA ASP A 69 8.38 10.81 7.16
C ASP A 69 8.86 10.65 5.70
N PHE A 70 8.05 10.01 4.87
CA PHE A 70 8.23 9.88 3.43
C PHE A 70 6.91 10.15 2.69
N PRO A 71 6.96 10.56 1.42
CA PRO A 71 5.76 10.80 0.61
C PRO A 71 4.89 9.54 0.46
N VAL A 72 3.58 9.71 0.61
CA VAL A 72 2.60 8.65 0.36
C VAL A 72 1.52 9.17 -0.58
N ILE A 73 1.28 8.43 -1.67
CA ILE A 73 0.18 8.66 -2.60
C ILE A 73 -0.80 7.49 -2.50
N TRP A 74 -2.06 7.83 -2.28
CA TRP A 74 -3.19 6.91 -2.28
C TRP A 74 -3.94 7.04 -3.60
N LEU A 75 -3.88 6.00 -4.42
CA LEU A 75 -4.71 5.83 -5.60
C LEU A 75 -6.03 5.18 -5.17
N VAL A 76 -7.03 6.02 -4.95
CA VAL A 76 -8.30 5.61 -4.32
C VAL A 76 -9.36 5.37 -5.38
N LYS A 77 -9.91 4.16 -5.41
CA LYS A 77 -11.15 3.87 -6.14
C LYS A 77 -12.33 4.34 -5.31
N GLY A 78 -13.08 5.32 -5.82
CA GLY A 78 -14.23 5.90 -5.13
C GLY A 78 -13.91 7.16 -4.32
N ARG A 79 -14.71 7.43 -3.30
CA ARG A 79 -14.77 8.73 -2.60
C ARG A 79 -14.30 8.71 -1.15
N ALA A 80 -13.89 7.56 -0.63
CA ALA A 80 -13.42 7.46 0.74
C ALA A 80 -12.21 8.40 0.97
N PRO A 81 -12.17 9.11 2.12
CA PRO A 81 -11.08 10.00 2.46
C PRO A 81 -9.88 9.19 2.97
N VAL A 82 -8.70 9.81 2.96
CA VAL A 82 -7.48 9.31 3.62
C VAL A 82 -7.01 10.36 4.64
N PRO A 83 -6.45 9.96 5.78
CA PRO A 83 -6.14 10.90 6.86
C PRO A 83 -4.89 11.76 6.60
N TRP A 84 -4.00 11.34 5.70
CA TRP A 84 -2.76 12.03 5.36
C TRP A 84 -2.19 11.51 4.04
N GLY A 85 -1.16 12.19 3.52
CA GLY A 85 -0.61 11.94 2.19
C GLY A 85 -1.47 12.57 1.09
N GLU A 86 -1.10 12.28 -0.16
CA GLU A 86 -1.83 12.78 -1.33
C GLU A 86 -2.85 11.74 -1.78
N ARG A 87 -4.11 12.17 -1.98
CA ARG A 87 -5.16 11.31 -2.54
C ARG A 87 -5.37 11.67 -4.00
N ILE A 88 -5.20 10.68 -4.87
CA ILE A 88 -5.58 10.77 -6.28
C ILE A 88 -6.74 9.81 -6.50
N GLN A 89 -7.84 10.34 -7.04
CA GLN A 89 -8.99 9.51 -7.39
C GLN A 89 -8.71 8.76 -8.68
N LEU A 90 -8.88 7.43 -8.66
CA LEU A 90 -9.00 6.64 -9.87
C LEU A 90 -10.40 6.88 -10.43
N ASN A 91 -10.47 7.57 -11.58
CA ASN A 91 -11.71 7.70 -12.34
C ASN A 91 -11.93 6.42 -13.14
N ASP A 92 -13.17 5.96 -13.15
CA ASP A 92 -13.63 4.87 -14.05
C ASP A 92 -13.66 5.35 -15.51
#